data_AF-A0A832L8U4-F1
#
_entry.id   AF-A0A832L8U4-F1
#
_cell.length_a   1.000
_cell.length_b   1.000
_cell.length_c   1.000
_cell.angle_alpha   90.00
_cell.angle_beta   90.00
_cell.angle_gamma   90.00
#
_symmetry.space_group_name_H-M   'P 1'
#
loop_
_entity.id
_entity.type
_entity.pdbx_description
1 polymer ?
#
loop_
_entity_poly.entity_id
_entity_poly.type
_entity_poly.pdbx_seq_one_letter_code
_entity_poly.pdbx_strand_id
1 'polypeptide(L)' 'AEDPDFRKAFYQLTPGRQRAYLIHFGQSKVKKTRLARIEKYKQQIFDGIGLYDHYSKR' A
#
# COMPACT_ATOMS: atom_id res chain seq x y z
N ALA A 1 -2.46 16.19 6.44
CA ALA A 1 -3.66 16.02 5.61
C ALA A 1 -3.94 14.53 5.54
N GLU A 2 -5.12 14.11 6.00
CA GLU A 2 -5.64 12.80 5.63
C GLU A 2 -6.08 12.89 4.16
N ASP A 3 -5.62 11.98 3.30
CA ASP A 3 -5.98 11.89 1.89
C ASP A 3 -7.19 10.94 1.78
N PRO A 4 -8.42 11.46 1.63
CA PRO A 4 -9.63 10.64 1.67
C PRO A 4 -9.70 9.66 0.50
N ASP A 5 -9.14 10.05 -0.65
CA ASP A 5 -9.13 9.22 -1.86
C ASP A 5 -8.16 8.06 -1.71
N PHE A 6 -6.97 8.34 -1.17
CA PHE A 6 -6.01 7.27 -0.84
C PHE A 6 -6.61 6.30 0.18
N ARG A 7 -7.30 6.81 1.21
CA ARG A 7 -7.98 5.97 2.20
C ARG A 7 -9.01 5.06 1.54
N LYS A 8 -9.84 5.60 0.66
CA LYS A 8 -10.86 4.84 -0.08
C LYS A 8 -10.23 3.76 -0.95
N ALA A 9 -9.21 4.10 -1.75
CA ALA A 9 -8.50 3.14 -2.59
C ALA A 9 -7.85 2.02 -1.76
N PHE A 10 -7.19 2.38 -0.66
CA PHE A 10 -6.57 1.40 0.24
C PHE A 10 -7.59 0.41 0.81
N TYR A 11 -8.75 0.88 1.27
CA TYR A 11 -9.79 0.01 1.82
C TYR A 11 -10.56 -0.80 0.76
N GLN A 12 -10.49 -0.42 -0.52
CA GLN A 12 -11.03 -1.22 -1.62
C GLN A 12 -10.18 -2.44 -1.97
N LEU A 13 -8.91 -2.46 -1.57
CA LEU A 13 -8.06 -3.65 -1.71
C LEU A 13 -8.62 -4.82 -0.90
N THR A 14 -8.33 -6.06 -1.33
CA THR A 14 -8.68 -7.24 -0.52
C THR A 14 -7.93 -7.24 0.83
N PRO A 15 -8.48 -7.85 1.90
CA PRO A 15 -7.84 -7.86 3.21
C PRO A 15 -6.39 -8.38 3.20
N GLY A 16 -6.08 -9.34 2.32
CA GLY A 16 -4.71 -9.84 2.12
C GLY A 16 -3.76 -8.78 1.56
N ARG A 17 -4.20 -8.04 0.53
CA ARG A 17 -3.41 -6.94 -0.07
C ARG A 17 -3.20 -5.79 0.92
N GLN A 18 -4.23 -5.43 1.69
CA GLN A 18 -4.13 -4.43 2.75
C GLN A 18 -3.07 -4.84 3.79
N ARG A 19 -3.14 -6.09 4.29
CA ARG A 19 -2.17 -6.63 5.26
C ARG A 19 -0.74 -6.58 4.74
N ALA A 20 -0.51 -6.96 3.48
CA ALA A 20 0.82 -6.91 2.87
C ALA A 20 1.41 -5.49 2.87
N TYR A 21 0.62 -4.48 2.47
CA TYR A 21 1.04 -3.09 2.52
C TYR A 21 1.29 -2.60 3.95
N LEU A 22 0.42 -2.92 4.91
CA LEU A 22 0.61 -2.55 6.32
C LEU A 22 1.92 -3.11 6.89
N ILE A 23 2.23 -4.37 6.61
CA ILE A 23 3.48 -5.01 7.01
C ILE A 23 4.67 -4.29 6.36
N HIS A 24 4.62 -4.06 5.04
CA HIS A 24 5.70 -3.39 4.30
C HIS A 24 5.98 -1.97 4.80
N PHE A 25 4.94 -1.18 5.08
CA PHE A 25 5.10 0.15 5.67
C PHE A 25 5.55 0.08 7.12
N GLY A 26 5.04 -0.87 7.91
CA GLY A 26 5.39 -1.06 9.32
C GLY A 26 6.82 -1.53 9.57
N GLN A 27 7.48 -2.14 8.59
CA GLN A 27 8.87 -2.61 8.71
C GLN A 27 9.89 -1.50 9.00
N SER A 28 9.63 -0.24 8.63
CA SER A 28 10.56 0.86 8.91
C SER A 28 10.17 1.63 10.16
N LYS A 29 11.11 1.71 11.12
CA LYS A 29 10.97 2.56 12.31
C LYS A 29 11.03 4.05 11.98
N VAL A 30 11.67 4.41 10.86
CA VAL A 30 11.89 5.80 10.44
C VAL A 30 10.66 6.34 9.71
N LYS A 31 10.10 7.45 10.21
CA LYS A 31 8.91 8.10 9.63
C LYS A 31 9.11 8.48 8.15
N LYS A 32 10.25 9.07 7.80
CA LYS A 32 10.57 9.49 6.42
C LYS A 32 10.52 8.30 5.45
N THR A 33 11.06 7.16 5.85
CA THR A 33 11.08 5.94 5.04
C THR A 33 9.68 5.34 4.89
N ARG A 34 8.85 5.39 5.94
CA ARG A 34 7.44 4.98 5.85
C ARG A 34 6.68 5.81 4.83
N LEU A 35 6.81 7.14 4.90
CA LEU A 35 6.18 8.06 3.94
C LEU A 35 6.66 7.83 2.51
N ALA A 36 7.98 7.65 2.32
CA ALA A 36 8.54 7.37 1.00
C ALA A 36 8.02 6.05 0.40
N ARG A 37 7.84 5.01 1.23
CA ARG A 37 7.22 3.75 0.79
C ARG A 37 5.76 3.96 0.39
N ILE A 38 4.97 4.65 1.22
CA ILE A 38 3.56 4.95 0.89
C ILE A 38 3.46 5.66 -0.45
N GLU A 39 4.27 6.71 -0.65
CA GLU A 39 4.25 7.50 -1.89
C GLU A 39 4.62 6.65 -3.11
N LYS A 40 5.66 5.81 -2.99
CA LYS A 40 6.09 4.90 -4.06
C LYS A 40 4.98 3.95 -4.52
N TYR A 41 4.14 3.48 -3.59
CA TYR A 41 3.09 2.51 -3.87
C TYR A 41 1.69 3.14 -4.03
N LYS A 42 1.59 4.47 -3.97
CA LYS A 42 0.33 5.20 -4.02
C LYS A 42 -0.46 4.88 -5.28
N GLN A 43 0.19 4.91 -6.44
CA GLN A 43 -0.45 4.60 -7.73
C GLN A 43 -0.98 3.16 -7.79
N GLN A 44 -0.20 2.18 -7.32
CA GLN A 44 -0.64 0.78 -7.31
C GLN A 44 -1.89 0.57 -6.46
N ILE A 45 -1.95 1.25 -5.31
CA ILE A 45 -3.12 1.20 -4.42
C ILE A 45 -4.35 1.80 -5.11
N PHE A 46 -4.20 2.90 -5.86
CA PHE A 46 -5.28 3.45 -6.69
C PHE A 46 -5.72 2.51 -7.81
N ASP A 47 -4.78 1.79 -8.41
CA ASP A 47 -5.05 0.81 -9.47
C ASP A 47 -5.62 -0.52 -8.92
N GLY A 48 -5.78 -0.64 -7.59
CA GLY A 48 -6.26 -1.86 -6.94
C GLY A 48 -5.23 -3.00 -6.92
N ILE A 49 -3.97 -2.73 -7.23
CA ILE A 49 -2.88 -3.70 -7.33
C ILE A 49 -2.26 -3.91 -5.94
N GLY A 50 -2.07 -5.18 -5.57
CA GLY A 50 -1.38 -5.58 -4.35
C GLY A 50 0.14 -5.61 -4.48
N LEU A 51 0.84 -5.43 -3.37
CA LEU A 51 2.31 -5.43 -3.29
C LEU A 51 2.98 -6.63 -3.99
N TYR A 52 2.33 -7.79 -3.97
CA TYR A 52 2.84 -9.05 -4.52
C TYR A 52 2.08 -9.57 -5.73
N ASP A 53 1.13 -8.80 -6.28
CA ASP A 53 0.28 -9.27 -7.39
C ASP A 53 1.08 -9.68 -8.63
N HIS A 54 2.21 -9.04 -8.88
CA HIS A 54 3.10 -9.36 -10.00
C HIS A 54 3.72 -10.77 -9.91
N TYR A 55 3.78 -11.36 -8.72
CA TYR A 55 4.31 -12.71 -8.51
C TYR A 55 3.23 -13.80 -8.57
N SER A 56 1.96 -13.42 -8.48
CA SER A 56 0.83 -14.37 -8.43
C SER A 56 0.37 -14.87 -9.80
N LYS A 57 0.90 -14.33 -10.90
CA LYS A 57 0.53 -14.72 -12.28
C LYS A 57 1.48 -15.75 -12.91
N ARG A 58 2.19 -16.53 -12.10
CA ARG A 58 3.00 -17.68 -12.57
C ARG A 58 2.21 -18.97 -12.50
#